data_AF-A0A176RY05-F1
#
_entry.id   AF-A0A176RY05-F1
#
_cell.length_a   1.000
_cell.length_b   1.000
_cell.length_c   1.000
_cell.angle_alpha   90.00
_cell.angle_beta   90.00
_cell.angle_gamma   90.00
#
_symmetry.space_group_name_H-M   'P 1'
#
loop_
_entity.id
_entity.type
_entity.pdbx_description
1 polymer ?
#
loop_
_entity_poly.entity_id
_entity_poly.type
_entity_poly.pdbx_seq_one_letter_code
_entity_poly.pdbx_strand_id
1 'polypeptide(L)' 'IQVSEATYQLLKDKFIFERRGPIEVKGKGEMVTYLLKR' A
#
# COMPACT_ATOMS: atom_id res chain seq x y z
N ILE A 1 -3.07 0.15 -8.79
CA ILE A 1 -2.94 1.48 -8.14
C ILE A 1 -2.16 1.29 -6.85
N GLN A 2 -1.07 2.03 -6.63
CA GLN A 2 -0.30 1.94 -5.38
C GLN A 2 -0.95 2.79 -4.30
N VAL A 3 -1.13 2.21 -3.13
CA VAL A 3 -1.69 2.87 -1.95
C VAL A 3 -0.76 2.69 -0.74
N SER A 4 -0.85 3.61 0.21
CA SER A 4 -0.13 3.51 1.48
C SER A 4 -0.77 2.46 2.38
N GLU A 5 -0.04 2.06 3.44
CA GLU A 5 -0.61 1.19 4.48
C GLU A 5 -1.85 1.78 5.14
N ALA A 6 -1.87 3.10 5.41
CA ALA A 6 -3.04 3.76 5.99
C ALA A 6 -4.28 3.61 5.10
N THR A 7 -4.13 3.81 3.79
CA THR A 7 -5.23 3.62 2.84
C THR A 7 -5.64 2.16 2.72
N TYR A 8 -4.69 1.22 2.75
CA TYR A 8 -4.99 -0.21 2.79
C TYR A 8 -5.84 -0.58 4.01
N GLN A 9 -5.49 -0.13 5.22
CA GLN A 9 -6.25 -0.45 6.44
C GLN A 9 -7.71 0.00 6.39
N LEU A 10 -8.00 1.11 5.69
CA LEU A 10 -9.36 1.63 5.53
C LEU A 10 -10.19 0.87 4.48
N LEU A 11 -9.54 0.22 3.52
CA LEU A 11 -10.19 -0.33 2.32
C LEU A 11 -10.02 -1.84 2.15
N LYS A 12 -9.22 -2.50 3.00
CA LYS A 12 -8.89 -3.94 2.91
C LYS A 12 -10.11 -4.86 2.91
N ASP A 13 -11.20 -4.44 3.55
CA ASP A 13 -12.44 -5.23 3.63
C ASP A 13 -13.36 -5.01 2.41
N LYS A 14 -13.04 -4.02 1.57
CA LYS A 14 -13.83 -3.64 0.39
C LYS A 14 -13.16 -4.01 -0.94
N PHE A 15 -11.84 -4.19 -0.93
CA PHE A 15 -11.07 -4.44 -2.14
C PHE A 15 -9.93 -5.42 -1.89
N ILE A 16 -9.47 -6.07 -2.96
CA ILE A 16 -8.33 -6.98 -2.90
C ILE A 16 -7.04 -6.20 -3.13
N PHE A 17 -6.09 -6.37 -2.23
CA PHE A 17 -4.78 -5.75 -2.32
C PHE A 17 -3.67 -6.81 -2.32
N GLU A 18 -2.58 -6.50 -3.01
CA GLU A 18 -1.33 -7.23 -2.95
C GLU A 18 -0.29 -6.40 -2.22
N ARG A 19 0.33 -6.96 -1.18
CA ARG A 19 1.42 -6.31 -0.46
C ARG A 19 2.64 -6.24 -1.36
N ARG A 20 3.14 -5.03 -1.62
CA ARG A 20 4.35 -4.81 -2.44
C ARG A 20 5.64 -4.85 -1.61
N GLY A 21 5.51 -4.75 -0.28
CA GLY A 21 6.64 -4.69 0.66
C GLY A 21 7.12 -3.25 0.91
N PRO A 22 8.19 -3.09 1.70
CA PRO A 22 8.83 -1.80 1.91
C PRO A 22 9.51 -1.32 0.61
N ILE A 23 9.30 -0.04 0.27
CA ILE A 23 9.99 0.66 -0.81
C ILE A 23 10.54 1.98 -0.28
N GLU A 24 11.67 2.42 -0.83
CA GLU A 24 12.24 3.72 -0.48
C GLU A 24 11.43 4.84 -1.15
N VAL A 25 10.89 5.75 -0.35
CA VAL A 25 10.15 6.92 -0.82
C VAL A 25 10.95 8.16 -0.43
N LYS A 26 11.35 8.95 -1.44
CA LYS A 26 12.12 10.18 -1.23
C LYS A 26 11.42 11.08 -0.19
N GLY A 27 12.13 11.40 0.89
CA GLY A 27 11.61 12.23 1.99
C GLY A 27 10.73 11.52 3.01
N LYS A 28 10.47 10.22 2.86
CA LYS A 28 9.72 9.40 3.85
C LYS A 28 10.48 8.16 4.33
N GLY A 29 11.62 7.85 3.72
CA GLY A 29 12.36 6.63 4.03
C GLY A 29 11.64 5.40 3.49
N GLU A 30 11.87 4.24 4.12
CA GLU A 30 11.19 3.01 3.75
C GLU A 30 9.72 3.05 4.16
N MET A 31 8.83 2.74 3.22
CA MET A 31 7.40 2.64 3.45
C MET A 31 6.84 1.36 2.84
N VAL A 32 6.03 0.64 3.62
CA VAL A 32 5.23 -0.48 3.11
C VAL A 32 4.12 0.06 2.23
N THR A 33 3.99 -0.51 1.03
CA THR A 33 2.94 -0.14 0.07
C THR A 33 2.17 -1.36 -0.43
N TYR A 34 0.96 -1.09 -0.90
CA TYR A 34 0.04 -2.10 -1.41
C TYR A 34 -0.42 -1.73 -2.81
N LEU A 35 -0.68 -2.73 -3.65
CA LEU A 35 -1.26 -2.57 -4.97
C LEU A 35 -2.70 -3.06 -4.96
N LEU A 36 -3.63 -2.19 -5.35
CA LEU A 36 -5.01 -2.60 -5.62
C LEU A 36 -5.02 -3.57 -6.80
N LYS A 37 -5.51 -4.80 -6.55
CA LYS A 37 -5.80 -5.79 -7.59
C LYS A 37 -7.26 -5.65 -8.06
N ARG A 38 -7.47 -5.95 -9.34
CA ARG A 38 -8.77 -5.90 -9.99
C ARG A 38 -9.53 -7.20 -9.74
#